data_AF-A0A836C9Z2-F1
#
_entry.id   AF-A0A836C9Z2-F1
#
_cell.length_a   1.000
_cell.length_b   1.000
_cell.length_c   1.000
_cell.angle_alpha   90.00
_cell.angle_beta   90.00
_cell.angle_gamma   90.00
#
_symmetry.space_group_name_H-M   'P 1'
#
loop_
_entity.id
_entity.type
_entity.pdbx_description
1 polymer ?
#
loop_
_entity_poly.entity_id
_entity_poly.type
_entity_poly.pdbx_seq_one_letter_code
_entity_poly.pdbx_strand_id
1 'polypeptide(L)'
;MTSMQGVPLLFAASLVYVIASSINCDNKNSCKGTDAYAVSVGMVSLGITSLLIGLRVVSKEDMLEGKHKFLATFLFLWWGVGAAVGTFDGPFTVVSNGYFSAWAGFLFATQYAYASSDVVRNVLDRGASAMGPKDDQAATVG
;
A
#
# COMPACT_ATOMS: atom_id res chain seq x y z
N MET A 1 -8.43 16.62 -9.35
CA MET A 1 -7.80 15.64 -10.27
C MET A 1 -6.53 14.96 -9.74
N THR A 2 -5.85 15.45 -8.69
CA THR A 2 -4.58 14.86 -8.18
C THR A 2 -4.74 13.78 -7.10
N SER A 3 -5.89 13.70 -6.41
CA SER A 3 -6.07 12.85 -5.22
C SER A 3 -5.95 11.33 -5.47
N MET A 4 -6.22 10.83 -6.69
CA MET A 4 -6.29 9.39 -6.98
C MET A 4 -5.16 8.86 -7.89
N GLN A 5 -4.06 9.59 -8.06
CA GLN A 5 -2.98 9.20 -8.99
C GLN A 5 -2.30 7.86 -8.66
N GLY A 6 -2.35 7.40 -7.41
CA GLY A 6 -1.76 6.11 -6.98
C GLY A 6 -2.67 4.89 -7.13
N VAL A 7 -4.00 5.08 -7.30
CA VAL A 7 -4.98 3.99 -7.24
C VAL A 7 -4.82 2.96 -8.37
N PRO A 8 -4.59 3.34 -9.65
CA PRO A 8 -4.40 2.35 -10.72
C PRO A 8 -3.15 1.49 -10.54
N LEU A 9 -2.06 2.09 -10.04
CA LEU A 9 -0.81 1.38 -9.77
C LEU A 9 -0.97 0.44 -8.57
N LEU A 10 -1.68 0.87 -7.52
CA LEU A 10 -2.04 0.02 -6.40
C LEU A 10 -2.91 -1.17 -6.84
N PHE A 11 -3.87 -0.96 -7.74
CA PHE A 11 -4.68 -2.02 -8.32
C PHE A 11 -3.79 -3.06 -9.03
N ALA A 12 -2.88 -2.61 -9.90
CA ALA A 12 -1.97 -3.49 -10.62
C ALA A 12 -1.06 -4.29 -9.66
N ALA A 13 -0.48 -3.63 -8.66
CA ALA A 13 0.33 -4.30 -7.64
C ALA A 13 -0.50 -5.32 -6.84
N SER A 14 -1.73 -4.98 -6.47
CA SER A 14 -2.66 -5.88 -5.77
C SER A 14 -2.96 -7.12 -6.61
N LEU A 15 -3.22 -6.96 -7.91
CA LEU A 15 -3.49 -8.07 -8.83
C LEU A 15 -2.30 -9.02 -8.94
N VAL A 16 -1.08 -8.49 -9.11
CA VAL A 16 0.14 -9.33 -9.14
C VAL A 16 0.34 -10.06 -7.81
N TYR A 17 0.12 -9.38 -6.68
CA TYR A 17 0.27 -9.96 -5.35
C TYR A 17 -0.73 -11.09 -5.09
N VAL A 18 -1.99 -10.91 -5.48
CA VAL A 18 -3.02 -11.96 -5.46
C VAL A 18 -2.59 -13.14 -6.29
N ILE A 19 -2.20 -12.93 -7.54
CA ILE A 19 -1.83 -14.04 -8.43
C ILE A 19 -0.67 -14.83 -7.83
N ALA A 20 0.37 -14.14 -7.37
CA ALA A 20 1.53 -14.79 -6.76
C ALA A 20 1.18 -15.55 -5.47
N SER A 21 0.31 -14.99 -4.63
CA SER A 21 -0.11 -15.63 -3.37
C SER A 21 -1.04 -16.82 -3.60
N SER A 22 -1.95 -16.73 -4.57
CA SER A 22 -2.81 -17.84 -4.98
C SER A 22 -2.00 -19.00 -5.56
N ILE A 23 -0.98 -18.72 -6.39
CA ILE A 23 -0.06 -19.75 -6.90
C ILE A 23 0.68 -20.43 -5.74
N ASN A 24 1.09 -19.68 -4.71
CA ASN A 24 1.71 -20.26 -3.52
C ASN A 24 0.75 -21.17 -2.74
N CYS A 25 -0.52 -20.76 -2.60
CA CYS A 25 -1.56 -21.61 -1.99
C CYS A 25 -1.77 -22.91 -2.80
N ASP A 26 -1.78 -22.82 -4.13
CA ASP A 26 -1.96 -23.96 -5.03
C ASP A 26 -0.78 -24.93 -4.98
N ASN A 27 0.45 -24.40 -5.06
CA ASN A 27 1.69 -25.20 -4.97
C ASN A 27 1.80 -25.98 -3.65
N LYS A 28 1.29 -25.42 -2.55
CA LYS A 28 1.26 -26.07 -1.23
C LYS A 28 0.06 -27.00 -1.04
N ASN A 29 -0.89 -27.06 -1.99
CA ASN A 29 -2.20 -27.69 -1.83
C ASN A 29 -2.91 -27.28 -0.52
N SER A 30 -2.64 -26.06 -0.04
CA SER A 30 -3.16 -25.54 1.22
C SER A 30 -3.08 -24.02 1.23
N CYS A 31 -4.16 -23.38 1.69
CA CYS A 31 -4.22 -21.93 1.84
C CYS A 31 -4.62 -21.61 3.29
N LYS A 32 -3.62 -21.54 4.17
CA LYS A 32 -3.80 -21.28 5.61
C LYS A 32 -2.72 -20.34 6.12
N GLY A 33 -2.94 -19.74 7.29
CA GLY A 33 -1.95 -18.88 7.93
C GLY A 33 -1.55 -17.69 7.05
N THR A 34 -0.24 -17.47 6.90
CA THR A 34 0.33 -16.35 6.16
C THR A 34 0.05 -16.40 4.66
N ASP A 35 -0.08 -17.60 4.07
CA ASP A 35 -0.46 -17.76 2.66
C ASP A 35 -1.88 -17.21 2.40
N ALA A 36 -2.85 -17.62 3.22
CA ALA A 36 -4.23 -17.14 3.13
C ALA A 36 -4.35 -15.65 3.47
N TYR A 37 -3.56 -15.18 4.43
CA TYR A 37 -3.49 -13.76 4.76
C TYR A 37 -2.95 -12.93 3.58
N ALA A 38 -1.90 -13.38 2.90
CA ALA A 38 -1.36 -12.71 1.71
C ALA A 38 -2.40 -12.60 0.58
N VAL A 39 -3.14 -13.69 0.29
CA VAL A 39 -4.26 -13.64 -0.66
C VAL A 39 -5.30 -12.59 -0.24
N SER A 40 -5.63 -12.55 1.05
CA SER A 40 -6.59 -11.59 1.61
C SER A 40 -6.12 -10.14 1.49
N VAL A 41 -4.82 -9.88 1.73
CA VAL A 41 -4.23 -8.54 1.60
C VAL A 41 -4.46 -7.99 0.20
N GLY A 42 -4.11 -8.80 -0.81
CA GLY A 42 -4.28 -8.44 -2.21
C GLY A 42 -5.75 -8.32 -2.61
N MET A 43 -6.62 -9.24 -2.18
CA MET A 43 -8.06 -9.23 -2.52
C MET A 43 -8.80 -8.01 -1.97
N VAL A 44 -8.57 -7.65 -0.69
CA VAL A 44 -9.20 -6.47 -0.07
C VAL A 44 -8.79 -5.21 -0.82
N SER A 45 -7.50 -5.08 -1.11
CA SER A 45 -6.98 -3.93 -1.87
C SER A 45 -7.53 -3.90 -3.29
N LEU A 46 -7.59 -5.04 -3.98
CA LEU A 46 -8.14 -5.15 -5.34
C LEU A 46 -9.62 -4.76 -5.38
N GLY A 47 -10.41 -5.21 -4.41
CA GLY A 47 -11.83 -4.84 -4.30
C GLY A 47 -12.04 -3.34 -4.09
N ILE A 48 -11.32 -2.75 -3.12
CA ILE A 48 -11.41 -1.32 -2.84
C ILE A 48 -10.95 -0.49 -4.05
N THR A 49 -9.79 -0.82 -4.63
CA THR A 49 -9.26 -0.07 -5.78
C THR A 49 -10.12 -0.24 -7.04
N SER A 50 -10.73 -1.41 -7.26
CA SER A 50 -11.70 -1.63 -8.34
C SER A 50 -12.93 -0.75 -8.18
N LEU A 51 -13.47 -0.65 -6.96
CA LEU A 51 -14.60 0.22 -6.65
C LEU A 51 -14.25 1.69 -6.91
N LEU A 52 -13.08 2.14 -6.44
CA LEU A 52 -12.59 3.50 -6.64
C LEU A 52 -12.42 3.85 -8.13
N ILE A 53 -11.79 2.95 -8.90
CA ILE A 53 -11.61 3.10 -10.35
C ILE A 53 -12.97 3.10 -11.05
N GLY A 54 -13.87 2.18 -10.70
CA GLY A 54 -15.20 2.09 -11.28
C GLY A 54 -16.01 3.38 -11.07
N LEU A 55 -16.02 3.91 -9.84
CA LEU A 55 -16.70 5.16 -9.51
C LEU A 55 -16.13 6.36 -10.27
N ARG A 56 -14.80 6.38 -10.47
CA ARG A 56 -14.13 7.37 -11.31
C ARG A 56 -14.51 7.27 -12.78
N VAL A 57 -14.60 6.06 -13.32
CA VAL A 57 -15.01 5.82 -14.73
C VAL A 57 -16.45 6.24 -14.98
N VAL A 58 -17.35 6.08 -13.99
CA VAL A 58 -18.75 6.52 -14.10
C VAL A 58 -19.00 7.96 -13.64
N SER A 59 -17.94 8.73 -13.36
CA SER A 59 -18.00 10.13 -12.89
C SER A 59 -18.85 10.35 -11.62
N LYS A 60 -18.88 9.36 -10.71
CA LYS A 60 -19.61 9.42 -9.43
C LYS A 60 -18.66 9.56 -8.24
N GLU A 61 -17.62 10.38 -8.37
CA GLU A 61 -16.63 10.56 -7.30
C GLU A 61 -17.25 11.16 -6.03
N ASP A 62 -18.31 11.98 -6.17
CA ASP A 62 -19.03 12.60 -5.05
C ASP A 62 -19.65 11.58 -4.07
N MET A 63 -19.93 10.34 -4.52
CA MET A 63 -20.45 9.29 -3.63
C MET A 63 -19.46 8.88 -2.52
N LEU A 64 -18.18 9.20 -2.69
CA LEU A 64 -17.11 8.88 -1.77
C LEU A 64 -16.48 10.12 -1.12
N GLU A 65 -17.14 11.28 -1.27
CA GLU A 65 -16.72 12.50 -0.60
C GLU A 65 -16.62 12.27 0.91
N GLY A 66 -15.47 12.64 1.49
CA GLY A 66 -15.13 12.38 2.89
C GLY A 66 -14.71 10.94 3.24
N LYS A 67 -15.02 9.93 2.41
CA LYS A 67 -14.65 8.51 2.67
C LYS A 67 -13.27 8.13 2.11
N HIS A 68 -12.80 8.81 1.08
CA HIS A 68 -11.49 8.54 0.46
C HIS A 68 -10.32 8.62 1.46
N LYS A 69 -10.35 9.58 2.40
CA LYS A 69 -9.33 9.72 3.46
C LYS A 69 -9.24 8.49 4.34
N PHE A 70 -10.39 7.95 4.73
CA PHE A 70 -10.47 6.74 5.56
C PHE A 70 -9.93 5.53 4.78
N LEU A 71 -10.40 5.32 3.54
CA LEU A 71 -9.95 4.21 2.71
C LEU A 71 -8.45 4.28 2.41
N ALA A 72 -7.92 5.47 2.14
CA ALA A 72 -6.49 5.65 1.88
C ALA A 72 -5.65 5.35 3.13
N THR A 73 -6.08 5.83 4.30
CA THR A 73 -5.40 5.55 5.57
C THR A 73 -5.46 4.06 5.93
N PHE A 74 -6.63 3.42 5.73
CA PHE A 74 -6.80 1.98 5.91
C PHE A 74 -5.84 1.20 5.01
N LEU A 75 -5.82 1.48 3.70
CA LEU A 75 -4.96 0.79 2.74
C LEU A 75 -3.47 0.98 3.06
N PHE A 76 -3.06 2.16 3.51
CA PHE A 76 -1.69 2.41 3.95
C PHE A 76 -1.26 1.49 5.10
N LEU A 77 -2.07 1.40 6.16
CA LEU A 77 -1.79 0.52 7.30
C LEU A 77 -1.88 -0.96 6.91
N TRP A 78 -2.90 -1.30 6.11
CA TRP A 78 -3.15 -2.65 5.63
C TRP A 78 -1.99 -3.20 4.80
N TRP A 79 -1.47 -2.40 3.87
CA TRP A 79 -0.29 -2.77 3.10
C TRP A 79 1.01 -2.72 3.90
N GLY A 80 1.12 -1.84 4.91
CA GLY A 80 2.29 -1.83 5.80
C GLY A 80 2.44 -3.17 6.52
N VAL A 81 1.36 -3.65 7.15
CA VAL A 81 1.34 -4.98 7.79
C VAL A 81 1.42 -6.09 6.76
N GLY A 82 0.68 -5.99 5.65
CA GLY A 82 0.65 -7.01 4.60
C GLY A 82 2.00 -7.22 3.93
N ALA A 83 2.74 -6.15 3.62
CA ALA A 83 4.10 -6.24 3.08
C ALA A 83 5.07 -6.81 4.12
N ALA A 84 4.98 -6.38 5.38
CA ALA A 84 5.84 -6.90 6.43
C ALA A 84 5.62 -8.40 6.67
N VAL A 85 4.39 -8.82 6.96
CA VAL A 85 4.07 -10.26 7.14
C VAL A 85 4.40 -11.04 5.87
N GLY A 86 4.00 -10.52 4.71
CA GLY A 86 4.22 -11.13 3.41
C GLY A 86 5.67 -11.43 3.07
N THR A 87 6.61 -10.62 3.56
CA THR A 87 8.04 -10.68 3.18
C THR A 87 8.98 -11.11 4.29
N PHE A 88 8.63 -10.88 5.57
CA PHE A 88 9.44 -11.32 6.71
C PHE A 88 8.99 -12.67 7.27
N ASP A 89 7.70 -13.01 7.19
CA ASP A 89 7.15 -14.29 7.68
C ASP A 89 6.83 -15.23 6.51
N GLY A 90 6.07 -14.73 5.54
CA GLY A 90 5.79 -15.45 4.30
C GLY A 90 4.52 -14.97 3.60
N PRO A 91 4.29 -15.40 2.35
CA PRO A 91 5.03 -16.47 1.67
C PRO A 91 6.19 -16.00 0.79
N PHE A 92 6.49 -14.71 0.78
CA PHE A 92 7.49 -14.11 -0.09
C PHE A 92 8.75 -13.74 0.67
N THR A 93 9.38 -14.70 1.36
CA THR A 93 10.66 -14.46 2.09
C THR A 93 11.87 -14.43 1.17
N VAL A 94 11.71 -14.91 -0.07
CA VAL A 94 12.71 -14.85 -1.13
C VAL A 94 12.20 -13.91 -2.24
N VAL A 95 13.14 -13.20 -2.86
CA VAL A 95 12.87 -12.31 -3.99
C VAL A 95 12.08 -13.03 -5.09
N SER A 96 10.94 -12.46 -5.46
CA SER A 96 9.98 -13.01 -6.41
C SER A 96 9.02 -11.91 -6.85
N ASN A 97 8.17 -12.18 -7.84
CA ASN A 97 7.13 -11.22 -8.24
C ASN A 97 6.19 -10.85 -7.08
N GLY A 98 5.90 -11.81 -6.19
CA GLY A 98 5.14 -11.56 -4.97
C GLY A 98 5.87 -10.63 -4.00
N TYR A 99 7.20 -10.80 -3.84
CA TYR A 99 8.03 -9.91 -3.04
C TYR A 99 7.97 -8.46 -3.54
N PHE A 100 8.22 -8.26 -4.84
CA PHE A 100 8.24 -6.91 -5.42
C PHE A 100 6.85 -6.26 -5.42
N SER A 101 5.80 -7.04 -5.70
CA SER A 101 4.42 -6.53 -5.65
C SER A 101 3.98 -6.17 -4.23
N ALA A 102 4.48 -6.86 -3.19
CA ALA A 102 4.23 -6.50 -1.79
C ALA A 102 4.68 -5.07 -1.48
N TRP A 103 5.94 -4.77 -1.79
CA TRP A 103 6.54 -3.46 -1.55
C TRP A 103 5.99 -2.39 -2.49
N ALA A 104 5.75 -2.72 -3.76
CA ALA A 104 5.09 -1.81 -4.69
C ALA A 104 3.67 -1.44 -4.20
N GLY A 105 2.90 -2.42 -3.71
CA GLY A 105 1.59 -2.20 -3.10
C GLY A 105 1.68 -1.24 -1.91
N PHE A 106 2.65 -1.44 -1.02
CA PHE A 106 2.87 -0.52 0.10
C PHE A 106 3.26 0.90 -0.34
N LEU A 107 4.15 1.05 -1.32
CA LEU A 107 4.56 2.36 -1.83
C LEU A 107 3.39 3.10 -2.49
N PHE A 108 2.58 2.43 -3.32
CA PHE A 108 1.43 3.05 -3.96
C PHE A 108 0.28 3.33 -2.99
N ALA A 109 0.09 2.49 -1.96
CA ALA A 109 -0.83 2.78 -0.85
C ALA A 109 -0.37 4.01 -0.05
N THR A 110 0.94 4.14 0.18
CA THR A 110 1.53 5.32 0.82
C THR A 110 1.31 6.58 -0.02
N GLN A 111 1.57 6.53 -1.33
CA GLN A 111 1.32 7.64 -2.24
C GLN A 111 -0.17 8.05 -2.23
N TYR A 112 -1.09 7.08 -2.27
CA TYR A 112 -2.53 7.35 -2.22
C TYR A 112 -2.94 8.00 -0.90
N ALA A 113 -2.41 7.51 0.22
CA ALA A 113 -2.66 8.06 1.55
C ALA A 113 -2.07 9.45 1.75
N TYR A 114 -0.85 9.70 1.26
CA TYR A 114 -0.22 11.02 1.29
C TYR A 114 -1.03 12.06 0.51
N ALA A 115 -1.59 11.68 -0.64
CA ALA A 115 -2.42 12.58 -1.46
C ALA A 115 -3.82 12.82 -0.90
N SER A 116 -4.31 11.97 0.01
CA SER A 116 -5.73 11.96 0.43
C SER A 116 -5.96 12.18 1.93
N SER A 117 -4.93 12.00 2.78
CA SER A 117 -5.06 12.03 4.23
C SER A 117 -4.03 12.95 4.87
N ASP A 118 -4.51 14.07 5.43
CA ASP A 118 -3.65 15.02 6.15
C ASP A 118 -2.95 14.35 7.34
N VAL A 119 -3.58 13.35 7.97
CA VAL A 119 -2.98 12.61 9.09
C VAL A 119 -1.73 11.89 8.62
N VAL A 120 -1.84 11.12 7.53
CA VAL A 120 -0.72 10.35 6.99
C VAL A 120 0.35 11.30 6.46
N ARG A 121 -0.04 12.35 5.72
CA ARG A 121 0.87 13.38 5.24
C ARG A 121 1.66 14.04 6.38
N ASN A 122 0.98 14.51 7.43
CA ASN A 122 1.63 15.15 8.58
C ASN A 122 2.58 14.20 9.31
N VAL A 123 2.24 12.90 9.43
CA VAL A 123 3.13 11.90 10.03
C VAL A 123 4.38 11.69 9.19
N LEU A 124 4.22 11.57 7.87
CA LEU A 124 5.33 11.37 6.94
C LEU A 124 6.24 12.62 6.88
N ASP A 125 5.66 13.82 6.83
CA ASP A 125 6.40 15.08 6.81
C ASP A 125 7.23 15.27 8.10
N ARG A 126 6.67 14.89 9.26
CA ARG A 126 7.41 14.88 10.54
C ARG A 126 8.55 13.88 10.55
N GLY A 127 8.31 12.67 10.03
CA GLY A 127 9.33 11.64 9.91
C GLY A 127 10.47 12.08 8.99
N ALA A 128 10.14 12.61 7.81
CA ALA A 128 11.11 13.15 6.86
C ALA A 128 11.93 14.30 7.48
N SER A 129 11.28 15.21 8.20
CA SER A 129 11.96 16.33 8.88
C SER A 129 12.91 15.87 9.98
N ALA A 130 12.60 14.77 10.68
CA ALA A 130 13.48 14.18 11.69
C ALA A 130 14.69 13.43 11.09
N MET A 131 14.58 12.99 9.83
CA MET A 131 15.64 12.29 9.08
C MET A 131 16.47 13.19 8.17
N GLY A 132 16.11 14.47 8.05
CA GLY A 132 16.90 15.46 7.32
C GLY A 132 18.34 15.51 7.82
N PRO A 133 19.32 15.84 6.95
CA PRO A 133 20.71 15.97 7.37
C PRO A 133 20.79 16.93 8.54
N LYS A 134 21.47 16.50 9.62
CA LYS A 134 21.89 17.39 10.68
C LYS A 134 23.01 18.24 10.11
N ASP A 135 22.67 19.27 9.34
CA ASP A 135 23.66 20.22 8.86
C ASP A 135 24.40 20.78 10.08
N ASP A 136 25.73 20.73 10.01
CA ASP A 136 26.68 21.08 11.04
C ASP A 136 26.46 22.49 11.59
N GLN A 137 25.63 22.64 12.63
CA GLN A 137 25.62 23.84 13.48
C GLN A 137 26.86 23.94 14.40
N ALA A 138 27.96 23.28 14.04
CA ALA A 138 29.21 23.27 14.81
C ALA A 138 30.34 24.10 14.16
N ALA A 139 30.09 24.85 13.07
CA ALA A 139 31.13 25.60 12.36
C ALA A 139 30.87 27.12 12.26
N THR A 140 30.29 27.75 13.29
CA THR A 140 30.21 29.23 13.37
C THR A 140 30.55 29.80 14.75
N VAL A 141 31.39 29.10 15.51
CA VAL A 141 32.11 29.68 16.64
C VAL A 141 33.59 29.35 16.46
N GLY A 142 34.33 30.31 15.89
CA GLY A 142 35.77 30.22 15.65
C GLY A 142 36.26 31.39 14.82
#